data_AF-A0A1U9ZSI0-F1
#
_entry.id   AF-A0A1U9ZSI0-F1
#
_cell.length_a   1.000
_cell.length_b   1.000
_cell.length_c   1.000
_cell.angle_alpha   90.00
_cell.angle_beta   90.00
_cell.angle_gamma   90.00
#
_symmetry.space_group_name_H-M   'P 1'
#
loop_
_entity.id
_entity.type
_entity.pdbx_description
1 polymer ?
#
loop_
_entity_poly.entity_id
_entity_poly.type
_entity_poly.pdbx_seq_one_letter_code
_entity_poly.pdbx_strand_id
1 'polypeptide(L)'
;MTALTVTADRMKFLRLALAADAVVTGGNGLIYLAFAGPVGTLLGPDAGLLRGIGAFLLVYGIAVGLLATRRAISPAGTKAVIALNIIWTLASVAAVVTGAAAFTTVGAIWAIAQALVVALFAELQITGLRKTRTN
;
A
#
# COMPACT_ATOMS: atom_id res chain seq x y z
N MET A 1 6.56 6.07 -35.28
CA MET A 1 5.63 6.50 -34.20
C MET A 1 5.59 5.55 -32.99
N THR A 2 6.19 4.37 -33.04
CA THR A 2 5.98 3.30 -32.05
C THR A 2 6.65 3.53 -30.69
N ALA A 3 7.85 4.12 -30.64
CA ALA A 3 8.63 4.25 -29.39
C ALA A 3 8.04 5.26 -28.38
N LEU A 4 7.49 6.37 -28.86
CA LEU A 4 6.87 7.40 -28.01
C LEU A 4 5.61 6.87 -27.30
N THR A 5 4.79 6.10 -28.01
CA THR A 5 3.57 5.47 -27.47
C THR A 5 3.91 4.44 -26.39
N VAL A 6 4.92 3.58 -26.62
CA VAL A 6 5.32 2.55 -25.65
C VAL A 6 5.88 3.16 -24.36
N THR A 7 6.65 4.24 -24.42
CA THR A 7 7.15 4.93 -23.21
C THR A 7 6.02 5.63 -22.45
N ALA A 8 5.08 6.26 -23.15
CA ALA A 8 3.90 6.85 -22.53
C ALA A 8 3.06 5.79 -21.81
N ASP A 9 2.84 4.62 -22.41
CA ASP A 9 2.03 3.55 -21.82
C ASP A 9 2.71 2.90 -20.61
N ARG A 10 4.05 2.73 -20.63
CA ARG A 10 4.81 2.24 -19.48
C ARG A 10 4.74 3.20 -18.28
N MET A 11 4.84 4.51 -18.52
CA MET A 11 4.66 5.51 -17.47
C MET A 11 3.22 5.58 -16.95
N LYS A 12 2.21 5.42 -17.83
CA LYS A 12 0.80 5.34 -17.41
C LYS A 12 0.57 4.14 -16.50
N PHE A 13 1.14 2.98 -16.81
CA PHE A 13 1.02 1.79 -15.98
C PHE A 13 1.59 1.99 -14.57
N LEU A 14 2.82 2.50 -14.46
CA LEU A 14 3.42 2.78 -13.16
C LEU A 14 2.60 3.81 -12.36
N ARG A 15 2.10 4.85 -13.03
CA ARG A 15 1.24 5.86 -12.40
C ARG A 15 -0.06 5.25 -11.86
N LEU A 16 -0.69 4.38 -12.63
CA LEU A 16 -1.91 3.70 -12.21
C LEU A 16 -1.67 2.80 -11.00
N ALA A 17 -0.57 2.04 -10.99
CA ALA A 17 -0.21 1.19 -9.85
C ALA A 17 0.01 2.00 -8.57
N LEU A 18 0.72 3.14 -8.65
CA LEU A 18 0.93 4.05 -7.52
C LEU A 18 -0.39 4.72 -7.07
N ALA A 19 -1.22 5.16 -8.01
CA ALA A 19 -2.50 5.79 -7.68
C ALA A 19 -3.47 4.80 -7.01
N ALA A 20 -3.54 3.57 -7.50
CA ALA A 20 -4.37 2.52 -6.92
C ALA A 20 -3.92 2.17 -5.49
N ASP A 21 -2.61 2.01 -5.27
CA ASP A 21 -2.03 1.81 -3.94
C ASP A 21 -2.42 2.97 -3.00
N ALA A 22 -2.20 4.22 -3.44
CA ALA A 22 -2.55 5.40 -2.64
C ALA A 22 -4.03 5.43 -2.21
N VAL A 23 -4.94 5.12 -3.14
CA VAL A 23 -6.39 5.12 -2.85
C VAL A 23 -6.77 3.99 -1.91
N VAL A 24 -6.31 2.77 -2.17
CA VAL A 24 -6.64 1.60 -1.33
C VAL A 24 -6.05 1.77 0.07
N THR A 25 -4.77 2.12 0.16
CA THR A 25 -4.06 2.27 1.42
C THR A 25 -4.59 3.46 2.23
N GLY A 26 -4.77 4.62 1.59
CA GLY A 26 -5.32 5.80 2.23
C GLY A 26 -6.78 5.63 2.66
N GLY A 27 -7.60 4.98 1.83
CA GLY A 27 -8.99 4.65 2.15
C GLY A 27 -9.10 3.72 3.35
N ASN A 28 -8.27 2.67 3.41
CA ASN A 28 -8.21 1.77 4.57
C ASN A 28 -7.75 2.51 5.83
N GLY A 29 -6.75 3.40 5.70
CA GLY A 29 -6.29 4.24 6.79
C GLY A 29 -7.39 5.16 7.35
N LEU A 30 -8.19 5.76 6.47
CA LEU A 30 -9.32 6.59 6.84
C LEU A 30 -10.41 5.78 7.57
N ILE A 31 -10.70 4.56 7.11
CA ILE A 31 -11.64 3.66 7.79
C ILE A 31 -11.16 3.37 9.22
N TYR A 32 -9.88 3.03 9.40
CA TYR A 32 -9.33 2.76 10.73
C TYR A 32 -9.33 3.98 11.63
N LEU A 33 -9.10 5.18 11.10
CA LEU A 33 -9.18 6.43 11.87
C LEU A 33 -10.61 6.76 12.31
N ALA A 34 -11.55 6.73 11.37
CA ALA A 34 -12.92 7.16 11.60
C ALA A 34 -13.74 6.13 12.38
N PHE A 35 -13.48 4.83 12.17
CA PHE A 35 -14.29 3.73 12.70
C PHE A 35 -13.48 2.77 13.58
N ALA A 36 -12.41 3.25 14.22
CA ALA A 36 -11.50 2.44 15.05
C ALA A 36 -12.22 1.55 16.09
N GLY A 37 -13.27 2.06 16.73
CA GLY A 37 -14.04 1.30 17.72
C GLY A 37 -14.74 0.08 17.10
N PRO A 38 -15.72 0.27 16.19
CA PRO A 38 -16.40 -0.83 15.52
C PRO A 38 -15.45 -1.78 14.78
N VAL A 39 -14.44 -1.24 14.10
CA VAL A 39 -13.43 -2.04 13.39
C VAL A 39 -12.62 -2.87 14.39
N GLY A 40 -12.23 -2.31 15.53
CA GLY A 40 -11.53 -3.02 16.60
C GLY A 40 -12.34 -4.18 17.17
N THR A 41 -13.66 -4.00 17.35
CA THR A 41 -14.55 -5.09 17.77
C THR A 41 -14.57 -6.25 16.78
N LEU A 42 -14.51 -5.96 15.47
CA LEU A 42 -14.49 -6.98 14.43
C LEU A 42 -13.12 -7.65 14.27
N LEU A 43 -12.05 -6.84 14.22
CA LEU A 43 -10.70 -7.29 13.87
C LEU A 43 -9.87 -7.74 15.09
N GLY A 44 -10.16 -7.24 16.28
CA GLY A 44 -9.44 -7.57 17.53
C GLY A 44 -8.57 -6.43 18.10
N PRO A 45 -7.67 -5.80 17.32
CA PRO A 45 -6.82 -4.72 17.81
C PRO A 45 -7.60 -3.59 18.48
N ASP A 46 -7.02 -3.00 19.52
CA ASP A 46 -7.66 -1.88 20.21
C ASP A 46 -7.73 -0.63 19.32
N ALA A 47 -8.68 0.26 19.66
CA ALA A 47 -8.94 1.46 18.86
C ALA A 47 -7.76 2.45 18.84
N GLY A 48 -6.88 2.43 19.84
CA GLY A 48 -5.67 3.24 19.85
C GLY A 48 -4.68 2.77 18.79
N LEU A 49 -4.38 1.46 18.78
CA LEU A 49 -3.53 0.83 17.77
C LEU A 49 -4.09 1.03 16.36
N LEU A 50 -5.40 0.81 16.16
CA LEU A 50 -6.04 1.02 14.85
C LEU A 50 -5.95 2.47 14.38
N ARG A 51 -6.12 3.46 15.26
CA ARG A 51 -5.94 4.88 14.89
C ARG A 51 -4.50 5.18 14.52
N GLY A 52 -3.53 4.63 15.25
CA GLY A 52 -2.10 4.77 14.93
C GLY A 52 -1.76 4.21 13.55
N ILE A 53 -2.22 2.98 13.27
CA ILE A 53 -2.09 2.36 11.93
C ILE A 53 -2.81 3.22 10.89
N GLY A 54 -4.04 3.65 11.16
CA GLY A 54 -4.84 4.45 10.24
C GLY A 54 -4.17 5.78 9.87
N ALA A 55 -3.60 6.49 10.85
CA ALA A 55 -2.82 7.71 10.62
C ALA A 55 -1.61 7.45 9.75
N PHE A 56 -0.85 6.39 10.05
CA PHE A 56 0.31 5.99 9.25
C PHE A 56 -0.09 5.69 7.79
N LEU A 57 -1.11 4.86 7.59
CA LEU A 57 -1.59 4.47 6.25
C LEU A 57 -2.12 5.67 5.46
N LEU A 58 -2.81 6.60 6.13
CA LEU A 58 -3.33 7.80 5.47
C LEU A 58 -2.17 8.71 5.01
N VAL A 59 -1.18 8.97 5.87
CA VAL A 59 0.01 9.76 5.51
C VAL A 59 0.80 9.09 4.39
N TYR A 60 0.98 7.77 4.47
CA TYR A 60 1.62 6.99 3.42
C TYR A 60 0.86 7.10 2.10
N GLY A 61 -0.46 6.86 2.10
CA GLY A 61 -1.31 6.97 0.92
C GLY A 61 -1.25 8.35 0.27
N ILE A 62 -1.24 9.42 1.07
CA ILE A 62 -1.04 10.79 0.57
C ILE A 62 0.33 10.93 -0.09
N ALA A 63 1.41 10.45 0.54
CA ALA A 63 2.76 10.52 -0.02
C ALA A 63 2.89 9.77 -1.36
N VAL A 64 2.31 8.57 -1.45
CA VAL A 64 2.26 7.77 -2.69
C VAL A 64 1.43 8.48 -3.76
N GLY A 65 0.28 9.05 -3.39
CA GLY A 65 -0.56 9.82 -4.30
C GLY A 65 0.16 11.05 -4.85
N LEU A 66 0.88 11.79 -4.01
CA LEU A 66 1.70 12.93 -4.41
C LEU A 66 2.87 12.51 -5.33
N LEU A 67 3.40 11.30 -5.16
CA LEU A 67 4.38 10.75 -6.09
C LEU A 67 3.75 10.43 -7.45
N ALA A 68 2.54 9.85 -7.46
CA ALA A 68 1.80 9.48 -8.67
C ALA A 68 1.40 10.71 -9.52
N THR A 69 1.15 11.87 -8.90
CA THR A 69 0.78 13.10 -9.62
C THR A 69 1.95 13.80 -10.30
N ARG A 70 3.21 13.42 -10.00
CA ARG A 70 4.38 14.05 -10.63
C ARG A 70 4.44 13.75 -12.12
N ARG A 71 4.81 14.77 -12.91
CA ARG A 71 5.01 14.64 -14.37
C ARG A 71 6.05 13.57 -14.71
N ALA A 72 7.20 13.63 -14.04
CA ALA A 72 8.21 12.58 -14.02
C ALA A 72 8.18 11.87 -12.67
N ILE A 73 7.89 10.56 -12.68
CA ILE A 73 7.82 9.75 -11.47
C ILE A 73 9.25 9.40 -11.04
N SER A 74 9.60 9.72 -9.79
CA SER A 74 10.93 9.46 -9.25
C SER A 74 11.20 7.96 -9.11
N PRO A 75 12.29 7.41 -9.72
CA PRO A 75 12.69 6.02 -9.52
C PRO A 75 13.08 5.72 -8.07
N ALA A 76 13.69 6.69 -7.37
CA ALA A 76 14.07 6.54 -5.97
C ALA A 76 12.83 6.54 -5.07
N GLY A 77 11.88 7.46 -5.31
CA GLY A 77 10.59 7.48 -4.60
C GLY A 77 9.82 6.18 -4.80
N THR A 78 9.74 5.68 -6.04
CA THR A 78 9.07 4.41 -6.35
C THR A 78 9.71 3.23 -5.62
N LYS A 79 11.04 3.18 -5.54
CA LYS A 79 11.76 2.15 -4.77
C LYS A 79 11.45 2.21 -3.27
N ALA A 80 11.31 3.41 -2.71
CA ALA A 80 10.93 3.58 -1.30
C ALA A 80 9.52 3.05 -1.04
N VAL A 81 8.55 3.34 -1.91
CA VAL A 81 7.18 2.80 -1.84
C VAL A 81 7.20 1.27 -1.90
N ILE A 82 7.92 0.69 -2.87
CA ILE A 82 8.09 -0.77 -2.98
C ILE A 82 8.65 -1.37 -1.68
N ALA A 83 9.73 -0.79 -1.14
CA ALA A 83 10.35 -1.27 0.08
C ALA A 83 9.39 -1.21 1.28
N LEU A 84 8.66 -0.11 1.44
CA LEU A 84 7.67 0.04 2.50
C LEU A 84 6.52 -0.95 2.36
N ASN A 85 6.01 -1.19 1.15
CA ASN A 85 4.99 -2.21 0.91
C ASN A 85 5.48 -3.62 1.25
N ILE A 86 6.73 -3.96 0.90
CA ILE A 86 7.33 -5.25 1.28
C ILE A 86 7.45 -5.36 2.79
N ILE A 87 7.99 -4.34 3.46
CA ILE A 87 8.12 -4.31 4.93
C ILE A 87 6.76 -4.46 5.58
N TRP A 88 5.74 -3.72 5.12
CA TRP A 88 4.39 -3.78 5.65
C TRP A 88 3.75 -5.15 5.47
N THR A 89 3.95 -5.78 4.30
CA THR A 89 3.49 -7.15 4.01
C THR A 89 4.08 -8.13 5.03
N LEU A 90 5.41 -8.11 5.19
CA LEU A 90 6.09 -9.02 6.12
C LEU A 90 5.69 -8.76 7.57
N ALA A 91 5.57 -7.49 7.96
CA ALA A 91 5.11 -7.11 9.31
C ALA A 91 3.68 -7.59 9.58
N SER A 92 2.78 -7.49 8.59
CA SER A 92 1.39 -7.95 8.72
C SER A 92 1.33 -9.47 8.91
N VAL A 93 2.08 -10.23 8.12
CA VAL A 93 2.18 -11.69 8.28
C VAL A 93 2.80 -12.05 9.64
N ALA A 94 3.89 -11.40 10.02
CA ALA A 94 4.54 -11.62 11.31
C ALA A 94 3.61 -11.31 12.48
N ALA A 95 2.82 -10.24 12.42
CA ALA A 95 1.86 -9.88 13.45
C ALA A 95 0.78 -10.96 13.65
N VAL A 96 0.32 -11.58 12.56
CA VAL A 96 -0.64 -12.69 12.63
C VAL A 96 0.02 -13.96 13.20
N VAL A 97 1.20 -14.34 12.71
CA VAL A 97 1.91 -15.56 13.13
C VAL A 97 2.35 -15.50 14.59
N THR A 98 2.77 -14.33 15.07
CA THR A 98 3.26 -14.14 16.45
C THR A 98 2.16 -13.77 17.44
N GLY A 99 0.95 -13.45 16.96
CA GLY A 99 -0.16 -12.99 17.79
C GLY A 99 0.02 -11.58 18.37
N ALA A 100 0.97 -10.78 17.85
CA ALA A 100 1.38 -9.49 18.41
C ALA A 100 0.28 -8.41 18.48
N ALA A 101 -0.84 -8.58 17.77
CA ALA A 101 -1.94 -7.61 17.70
C ALA A 101 -3.29 -8.16 18.18
N ALA A 102 -3.32 -9.33 18.84
CA ALA A 102 -4.54 -9.92 19.40
C ALA A 102 -5.72 -9.99 18.40
N PHE A 103 -5.42 -10.36 17.15
CA PHE A 103 -6.44 -10.46 16.11
C PHE A 103 -7.53 -11.49 16.46
N THR A 104 -8.77 -11.17 16.14
CA THR A 104 -9.82 -12.20 15.98
C THR A 104 -9.51 -13.06 14.76
N THR A 105 -10.21 -14.18 14.57
CA THR A 105 -10.09 -14.96 13.32
C THR A 105 -10.39 -14.12 12.08
N VAL A 106 -11.41 -13.26 12.14
CA VAL A 106 -11.75 -12.34 11.06
C VAL A 106 -10.63 -11.32 10.84
N GLY A 107 -10.08 -10.76 11.93
CA GLY A 107 -8.94 -9.85 11.88
C GLY A 107 -7.70 -10.45 11.25
N ALA A 108 -7.38 -11.69 11.58
CA ALA A 108 -6.24 -12.41 11.01
C ALA A 108 -6.43 -12.62 9.50
N ILE A 109 -7.61 -13.07 9.07
CA ILE A 109 -7.94 -13.22 7.64
C ILE A 109 -7.83 -11.87 6.93
N TRP A 110 -8.38 -10.81 7.53
CA TRP A 110 -8.33 -9.46 6.98
C TRP A 110 -6.89 -8.94 6.85
N ALA A 111 -6.05 -9.12 7.88
CA ALA A 111 -4.66 -8.71 7.87
C ALA A 111 -3.85 -9.44 6.79
N ILE A 112 -4.07 -10.75 6.61
CA ILE A 112 -3.43 -11.51 5.52
C ILE A 112 -3.93 -11.07 4.15
N ALA A 113 -5.24 -10.87 3.98
CA ALA A 113 -5.80 -10.38 2.72
C ALA A 113 -5.24 -9.00 2.35
N GLN A 114 -5.15 -8.08 3.32
CA GLN A 114 -4.51 -6.78 3.14
C GLN A 114 -3.02 -6.94 2.77
N ALA A 115 -2.29 -7.82 3.44
CA ALA A 115 -0.88 -8.08 3.14
C ALA A 115 -0.68 -8.55 1.69
N LEU A 116 -1.54 -9.43 1.20
CA LEU A 116 -1.49 -9.91 -0.19
C LEU A 116 -1.76 -8.78 -1.19
N VAL A 117 -2.72 -7.89 -0.91
CA VAL A 117 -2.99 -6.71 -1.74
C VAL A 117 -1.80 -5.76 -1.77
N VAL A 118 -1.16 -5.51 -0.62
CA VAL A 118 0.04 -4.66 -0.52
C VAL A 118 1.23 -5.29 -1.26
N ALA A 119 1.42 -6.61 -1.15
CA ALA A 119 2.43 -7.34 -1.91
C ALA A 119 2.19 -7.22 -3.43
N LEU A 120 0.93 -7.35 -3.87
CA LEU A 120 0.56 -7.15 -5.26
C LEU A 120 0.92 -5.73 -5.75
N PHE A 121 0.67 -4.69 -4.95
CA PHE A 121 1.09 -3.33 -5.30
C PHE A 121 2.61 -3.22 -5.45
N ALA A 122 3.38 -3.80 -4.53
CA ALA A 122 4.84 -3.84 -4.65
C ALA A 122 5.28 -4.49 -5.98
N GLU A 123 4.69 -5.63 -6.36
CA GLU A 123 5.01 -6.32 -7.62
C GLU A 123 4.62 -5.50 -8.86
N LEU A 124 3.45 -4.85 -8.85
CA LEU A 124 3.01 -3.98 -9.94
C LEU A 124 3.96 -2.77 -10.09
N GLN A 125 4.41 -2.19 -8.99
CA GLN A 125 5.35 -1.08 -8.96
C GLN A 125 6.75 -1.51 -9.42
N ILE A 126 7.24 -2.68 -9.00
CA ILE A 126 8.50 -3.28 -9.48
C ILE A 126 8.43 -3.45 -10.99
N THR A 127 7.35 -4.05 -11.48
CA THR A 127 7.13 -4.31 -12.91
C THR A 127 7.07 -3.00 -13.70
N GLY A 128 6.32 -2.00 -13.21
CA GLY A 128 6.23 -0.68 -13.82
C GLY A 128 7.58 0.03 -13.87
N LEU A 129 8.34 0.00 -12.76
CA LEU A 129 9.64 0.64 -12.68
C LEU A 129 10.67 -0.02 -13.59
N ARG A 130 10.71 -1.36 -13.66
CA ARG A 130 11.60 -2.09 -14.59
C ARG A 130 11.32 -1.71 -16.04
N LYS A 131 10.04 -1.65 -16.43
CA LYS A 131 9.60 -1.25 -17.77
C LYS A 131 10.05 0.17 -18.13
N THR A 132 10.12 1.09 -17.17
CA THR A 132 10.61 2.47 -17.43
C THR A 132 12.13 2.60 -17.56
N ARG A 133 12.90 1.58 -17.14
CA ARG A 133 14.37 1.62 -17.09
C ARG A 133 15.08 0.92 -18.25
N THR A 134 14.42 0.00 -18.95
CA THR A 134 14.96 -0.69 -20.13
C THR A 134 14.97 0.20 -21.38
N ASN A 135 15.41 1.44 -21.23
CA ASN A 135 15.76 2.36 -22.31
C ASN A 135 17.28 2.38 -22.48
#